data_AF-A0A7W7VHR4-F1
#
_entry.id   AF-A0A7W7VHR4-F1
#
_cell.length_a   1.000
_cell.length_b   1.000
_cell.length_c   1.000
_cell.angle_alpha   90.00
_cell.angle_beta   90.00
_cell.angle_gamma   90.00
#
_symmetry.space_group_name_H-M   'P 1'
#
loop_
_entity.id
_entity.type
_entity.pdbx_description
1 polymer ?
#
loop_
_entity_poly.entity_id
_entity_poly.type
_entity_poly.pdbx_seq_one_letter_code
_entity_poly.pdbx_strand_id
1 'polypeptide(L)'
;MPEFIGGLPLHPLVVHFVVVLLVIASLGALLTALWPAVRRRYGWLVFAVSAVGTVLVLVATSSGEDLANRVGTNPLVQAHEALANLMIWWSLGLTIVVGALMVVHSRAERRTTAKVAVGSAGTEDVEEQQGKAPALVMIVLAVLTVGLAVGNGIHIYRVGDAGARAVWEGVQNLPPQNGG
;
A
#
# COMPACT_ATOMS: atom_id res chain seq x y z
N MET A 1 -15.93 15.37 -10.42
CA MET A 1 -14.56 15.11 -10.98
C MET A 1 -14.76 14.77 -12.46
N PRO A 2 -13.78 14.90 -13.37
CA PRO A 2 -14.01 14.50 -14.76
C PRO A 2 -14.31 12.99 -14.81
N GLU A 3 -15.44 12.59 -15.38
CA GLU A 3 -15.88 11.18 -15.39
C GLU A 3 -15.23 10.37 -16.52
N PHE A 4 -14.68 11.04 -17.53
CA PHE A 4 -14.05 10.47 -18.71
C PHE A 4 -12.74 11.19 -19.04
N ILE A 5 -11.75 10.43 -19.51
CA ILE A 5 -10.51 10.96 -20.09
C ILE A 5 -10.31 10.28 -21.44
N GLY A 6 -10.26 11.06 -22.52
CA GLY A 6 -10.09 10.51 -23.88
C GLY A 6 -11.21 9.56 -24.32
N GLY A 7 -12.43 9.72 -23.77
CA GLY A 7 -13.60 8.88 -24.09
C GLY A 7 -13.68 7.56 -23.31
N LEU A 8 -12.69 7.24 -22.45
CA LEU A 8 -12.70 6.07 -21.59
C LEU A 8 -13.18 6.42 -20.18
N PRO A 9 -13.90 5.50 -19.49
CA PRO A 9 -14.30 5.73 -18.10
C PRO A 9 -13.07 5.96 -17.23
N LEU A 10 -13.10 6.99 -16.38
CA LEU A 10 -11.96 7.33 -15.53
C LEU A 10 -11.62 6.18 -14.57
N HIS A 11 -12.64 5.50 -14.05
CA HIS A 11 -12.49 4.54 -12.97
C HIS A 11 -11.52 3.39 -13.28
N PRO A 12 -11.66 2.61 -14.39
CA PRO A 12 -10.69 1.58 -14.74
C PRO A 12 -9.25 2.08 -14.89
N LEU A 13 -9.04 3.29 -15.42
CA LEU A 13 -7.70 3.85 -15.58
C LEU A 13 -7.07 4.13 -14.21
N VAL A 14 -7.80 4.79 -13.32
CA VAL A 14 -7.33 5.08 -11.94
C VAL A 14 -7.08 3.78 -11.19
N VAL A 15 -7.96 2.79 -11.31
CA VAL A 15 -7.80 1.48 -10.67
C VAL A 15 -6.51 0.79 -11.12
N HIS A 16 -6.12 0.86 -12.41
CA HIS A 16 -4.84 0.30 -12.86
C HIS A 16 -3.65 0.94 -12.15
N PHE A 17 -3.62 2.28 -12.05
CA PHE A 17 -2.55 2.96 -11.31
C PHE A 17 -2.53 2.58 -9.84
N VAL A 18 -3.70 2.52 -9.19
CA VAL A 18 -3.83 2.13 -7.77
C VAL A 18 -3.28 0.72 -7.55
N VAL A 19 -3.74 -0.27 -8.33
CA VAL A 19 -3.34 -1.68 -8.15
C VAL A 19 -1.83 -1.84 -8.36
N VAL A 20 -1.27 -1.23 -9.41
CA VAL A 20 0.18 -1.30 -9.66
C VAL A 20 0.97 -0.67 -8.51
N LEU A 21 0.60 0.54 -8.07
CA LEU A 21 1.31 1.22 -7.00
C LEU A 21 1.21 0.48 -5.66
N LEU A 22 0.03 -0.06 -5.31
CA LEU A 22 -0.14 -0.79 -4.06
C LEU A 22 0.58 -2.15 -4.07
N VAL A 23 0.66 -2.84 -5.21
CA VAL A 23 1.48 -4.06 -5.33
C VAL A 23 2.96 -3.72 -5.17
N ILE A 24 3.46 -2.69 -5.85
CA ILE A 24 4.84 -2.21 -5.69
C ILE A 24 5.11 -1.78 -4.24
N ALA A 25 4.17 -1.07 -3.61
CA ALA A 25 4.27 -0.65 -2.21
C ALA A 25 4.34 -1.86 -1.27
N SER A 26 3.48 -2.86 -1.45
CA SER A 26 3.49 -4.09 -0.64
C SER A 26 4.80 -4.86 -0.79
N LEU A 27 5.29 -5.05 -2.02
CA LEU A 27 6.57 -5.74 -2.25
C LEU A 27 7.75 -4.93 -1.70
N GLY A 28 7.77 -3.61 -1.94
CA GLY A 28 8.77 -2.71 -1.39
C GLY A 28 8.76 -2.68 0.14
N ALA A 29 7.58 -2.69 0.75
CA ALA A 29 7.40 -2.75 2.21
C ALA A 29 7.96 -4.07 2.76
N LEU A 30 7.72 -5.19 2.08
CA LEU A 30 8.28 -6.49 2.46
C LEU A 30 9.82 -6.48 2.36
N LEU A 31 10.37 -5.99 1.24
CA LEU A 31 11.82 -5.90 1.05
C LEU A 31 12.48 -4.96 2.07
N THR A 32 11.87 -3.82 2.38
CA THR A 32 12.40 -2.87 3.36
C THR A 32 12.23 -3.38 4.80
N ALA A 33 11.20 -4.18 5.10
CA ALA A 33 11.05 -4.83 6.40
C ALA A 33 12.09 -5.93 6.64
N LEU A 34 12.42 -6.71 5.60
CA LEU A 34 13.30 -7.88 5.72
C LEU A 34 14.78 -7.58 5.44
N TRP A 35 15.10 -6.63 4.56
CA TRP A 35 16.48 -6.29 4.17
C TRP A 35 16.90 -4.88 4.61
N PRO A 36 17.80 -4.75 5.60
CA PRO A 36 18.31 -3.45 6.05
C PRO A 36 18.98 -2.62 4.95
N ALA A 37 19.72 -3.26 4.04
CA ALA A 37 20.40 -2.57 2.94
C ALA A 37 19.40 -1.90 1.98
N VAL A 38 18.30 -2.59 1.67
CA VAL A 38 17.21 -2.05 0.84
C VAL A 38 16.48 -0.93 1.58
N ARG A 39 16.19 -1.12 2.87
CA ARG A 39 15.55 -0.09 3.73
C ARG A 39 16.30 1.24 3.68
N ARG A 40 17.63 1.20 3.84
CA ARG A 40 18.48 2.40 3.82
C ARG A 40 18.41 3.17 2.51
N ARG A 41 18.39 2.45 1.39
CA ARG A 41 18.45 3.07 0.05
C ARG A 41 17.09 3.46 -0.51
N TYR A 42 16.08 2.61 -0.34
CA TYR A 42 14.79 2.71 -1.04
C TYR A 42 13.60 2.93 -0.11
N GLY A 43 13.78 2.93 1.21
CA GLY A 43 12.64 2.98 2.12
C GLY A 43 11.78 4.25 2.03
N TRP A 44 12.38 5.41 1.72
CA TRP A 44 11.63 6.64 1.47
C TRP A 44 10.89 6.62 0.14
N LEU A 45 11.43 5.93 -0.88
CA LEU A 45 10.74 5.70 -2.14
C LEU A 45 9.50 4.82 -1.91
N VAL A 46 9.64 3.73 -1.15
CA VAL A 46 8.52 2.84 -0.81
C VAL A 46 7.43 3.59 -0.04
N PHE A 47 7.80 4.43 0.93
CA PHE A 47 6.85 5.30 1.64
C PHE A 47 6.12 6.26 0.69
N ALA A 48 6.84 6.90 -0.24
CA ALA A 48 6.23 7.80 -1.20
C ALA A 48 5.25 7.07 -2.13
N VAL A 49 5.65 5.90 -2.65
CA VAL A 49 4.78 5.06 -3.49
C VAL A 49 3.54 4.61 -2.73
N SER A 50 3.67 4.18 -1.46
CA SER A 50 2.52 3.78 -0.65
C SER A 50 1.58 4.96 -0.39
N ALA A 51 2.12 6.14 -0.06
CA ALA A 51 1.33 7.34 0.19
C ALA A 51 0.56 7.80 -1.06
N VAL A 52 1.22 7.83 -2.22
CA VAL A 52 0.56 8.15 -3.49
C VAL A 52 -0.51 7.12 -3.82
N GLY A 53 -0.24 5.83 -3.61
CA GLY A 53 -1.22 4.76 -3.74
C GLY A 53 -2.45 4.97 -2.84
N THR A 54 -2.25 5.29 -1.56
CA THR A 54 -3.34 5.59 -0.60
C THR A 54 -4.19 6.78 -1.05
N VAL A 55 -3.57 7.85 -1.56
CA VAL A 55 -4.31 9.02 -2.08
C VAL A 55 -5.13 8.63 -3.31
N LEU A 56 -4.55 7.86 -4.24
CA LEU A 56 -5.25 7.42 -5.44
C LEU A 56 -6.40 6.44 -5.14
N VAL A 57 -6.36 5.69 -4.04
CA VAL A 57 -7.52 4.89 -3.59
C VAL A 57 -8.75 5.77 -3.41
N LEU A 58 -8.62 6.98 -2.85
CA LEU A 58 -9.75 7.90 -2.69
C LEU A 58 -10.34 8.34 -4.03
N VAL A 59 -9.48 8.54 -5.03
CA VAL A 59 -9.89 8.89 -6.40
C VAL A 59 -10.57 7.69 -7.08
N ALA A 60 -10.07 6.47 -6.85
CA ALA A 60 -10.69 5.25 -7.35
C ALA A 60 -12.07 5.01 -6.73
N THR A 61 -12.22 5.22 -5.41
CA THR A 61 -13.50 5.09 -4.71
C THR A 61 -14.54 6.05 -5.27
N SER A 62 -14.22 7.35 -5.30
CA SER A 62 -15.16 8.37 -5.80
C SER A 62 -15.53 8.18 -7.28
N SER A 63 -14.56 7.86 -8.15
CA SER A 63 -14.88 7.53 -9.55
C SER A 63 -15.65 6.21 -9.71
N GLY A 64 -15.53 5.28 -8.75
CA GLY A 64 -16.26 4.02 -8.73
C GLY A 64 -17.71 4.19 -8.31
N GLU A 65 -17.97 5.04 -7.31
CA GLU A 65 -19.32 5.43 -6.89
C GLU A 65 -20.10 6.09 -8.04
N ASP A 66 -19.45 7.00 -8.79
CA ASP A 66 -20.03 7.63 -9.99
C ASP A 66 -20.44 6.59 -11.06
N LEU A 67 -19.66 5.51 -11.20
CA LEU A 67 -19.95 4.41 -12.13
C LEU A 67 -21.06 3.49 -11.59
N ALA A 68 -21.02 3.15 -10.30
CA ALA A 68 -22.03 2.29 -9.65
C ALA A 68 -23.43 2.89 -9.77
N ASN A 69 -23.56 4.22 -9.60
CA ASN A 69 -24.82 4.94 -9.78
C ASN A 69 -25.43 4.80 -11.18
N ARG A 70 -24.61 4.52 -12.21
CA ARG A 70 -25.07 4.34 -13.60
C ARG A 70 -25.45 2.90 -13.91
N VAL A 71 -24.75 1.94 -13.31
CA VAL A 71 -25.01 0.50 -13.50
C VAL A 71 -26.27 0.07 -12.73
N GLY A 72 -26.68 0.83 -11.72
CA GLY A 72 -27.85 0.52 -10.91
C GLY A 72 -27.60 -0.62 -9.94
N THR A 73 -28.67 -1.22 -9.41
CA THR A 73 -28.57 -2.23 -8.35
C THR A 73 -28.08 -3.57 -8.88
N ASN A 74 -26.77 -3.79 -8.84
CA ASN A 74 -26.14 -5.06 -9.20
C ASN A 74 -25.41 -5.66 -7.97
N PRO A 75 -25.71 -6.92 -7.57
CA PRO A 75 -25.11 -7.53 -6.39
C PRO A 75 -23.60 -7.78 -6.52
N LEU A 76 -23.10 -8.05 -7.73
CA LEU A 76 -21.67 -8.26 -7.97
C LEU A 76 -20.89 -6.94 -7.86
N VAL A 77 -21.46 -5.84 -8.37
CA VAL A 77 -20.87 -4.50 -8.24
C VAL A 77 -20.83 -4.08 -6.77
N GLN A 78 -21.92 -4.29 -6.02
CA GLN A 78 -21.96 -4.01 -4.57
C GLN A 78 -20.94 -4.84 -3.78
N ALA A 79 -20.72 -6.10 -4.15
CA ALA A 79 -19.70 -6.94 -3.53
C ALA A 79 -18.27 -6.41 -3.78
N HIS A 80 -17.98 -5.98 -5.02
CA HIS A 80 -16.72 -5.32 -5.35
C HIS A 80 -16.55 -4.01 -4.57
N GLU A 81 -17.57 -3.16 -4.55
CA GLU A 81 -17.58 -1.87 -3.85
C GLU A 81 -17.33 -2.03 -2.35
N ALA A 82 -18.03 -2.98 -1.70
CA ALA A 82 -17.86 -3.24 -0.27
C ALA A 82 -16.42 -3.65 0.09
N LEU A 83 -15.77 -4.47 -0.76
CA LEU A 83 -14.37 -4.82 -0.59
C LEU A 83 -13.45 -3.63 -0.90
N ALA A 84 -13.73 -2.87 -1.97
CA ALA A 84 -12.94 -1.72 -2.39
C ALA A 84 -12.92 -0.62 -1.32
N ASN A 85 -14.05 -0.39 -0.63
CA ASN A 85 -14.14 0.60 0.45
C ASN A 85 -13.26 0.27 1.66
N LEU A 86 -12.89 -1.00 1.86
CA LEU A 86 -11.94 -1.40 2.89
C LEU A 86 -10.48 -1.14 2.48
N MET A 87 -10.18 -0.93 1.19
CA MET A 87 -8.82 -0.73 0.68
C MET A 87 -8.13 0.50 1.27
N ILE A 88 -8.90 1.54 1.62
CA ILE A 88 -8.34 2.75 2.23
C ILE A 88 -7.67 2.43 3.57
N TRP A 89 -8.27 1.58 4.40
CA TRP A 89 -7.74 1.23 5.71
C TRP A 89 -6.47 0.38 5.61
N TRP A 90 -6.42 -0.55 4.66
CA TRP A 90 -5.23 -1.36 4.39
C TRP A 90 -4.07 -0.52 3.87
N SER A 91 -4.32 0.30 2.85
CA SER A 91 -3.29 1.15 2.25
C SER A 91 -2.81 2.25 3.20
N LEU A 92 -3.72 2.88 3.95
CA LEU A 92 -3.38 3.88 4.96
C LEU A 92 -2.56 3.27 6.11
N GLY A 93 -2.97 2.10 6.61
CA GLY A 93 -2.23 1.36 7.62
C GLY A 93 -0.81 1.05 7.18
N LEU A 94 -0.64 0.53 5.95
CA LEU A 94 0.67 0.26 5.37
C LEU A 94 1.52 1.54 5.29
N THR A 95 0.96 2.64 4.77
CA THR A 95 1.67 3.93 4.64
C THR A 95 2.12 4.47 5.99
N ILE A 96 1.27 4.44 7.01
CA ILE A 96 1.61 4.92 8.36
C ILE A 96 2.74 4.07 8.95
N VAL A 97 2.64 2.73 8.88
CA VAL A 97 3.62 1.84 9.50
C VAL A 97 4.97 1.89 8.78
N VAL A 98 4.98 1.92 7.43
CA VAL A 98 6.22 2.11 6.66
C VAL A 98 6.85 3.46 6.97
N GLY A 99 6.05 4.53 7.05
CA GLY A 99 6.52 5.86 7.44
C GLY A 99 7.14 5.86 8.84
N ALA A 100 6.49 5.22 9.81
CA ALA A 100 7.01 5.07 11.16
C ALA A 100 8.33 4.28 11.19
N LEU A 101 8.41 3.16 10.46
CA LEU A 101 9.64 2.37 10.31
C LEU A 101 10.78 3.24 9.76
N MET A 102 10.52 4.05 8.74
CA MET A 102 11.53 4.93 8.12
C MET A 102 11.97 6.07 9.03
N VAL A 103 11.06 6.66 9.80
CA VAL A 103 11.39 7.70 10.78
C VAL A 103 12.25 7.14 11.90
N VAL A 104 11.89 5.99 12.46
CA VAL A 104 12.68 5.34 13.53
C VAL A 104 14.05 4.92 13.01
N HIS A 105 14.11 4.32 11.82
CA HIS A 105 15.36 3.94 11.18
C HIS A 105 16.29 5.15 10.92
N SER A 106 15.77 6.22 10.33
CA SER A 106 16.54 7.44 10.04
C SER A 106 17.05 8.12 11.31
N ARG A 107 16.28 8.09 12.40
CA ARG A 107 16.71 8.61 13.71
C ARG A 107 17.81 7.76 14.33
N ALA A 108 17.75 6.45 14.18
CA ALA A 108 18.78 5.54 14.68
C ALA A 108 20.12 5.77 13.96
N GLU A 109 20.12 5.93 12.64
CA GLU A 109 21.34 6.22 11.86
C GLU A 109 21.96 7.58 12.21
N ARG A 110 21.14 8.62 12.37
CA ARG A 110 21.65 9.94 12.78
C ARG A 110 22.30 9.92 14.15
N ARG A 111 21.77 9.12 15.09
CA ARG A 111 22.34 8.95 16.44
C ARG A 111 23.68 8.23 16.40
N THR A 112 23.84 7.20 15.57
CA THR A 112 25.14 6.51 15.46
C THR A 112 26.19 7.42 14.83
N THR A 113 25.85 8.16 13.77
CA THR A 113 26.78 9.14 13.17
C THR A 113 27.16 10.25 14.15
N ALA A 114 26.20 10.79 14.91
CA ALA A 114 26.47 11.82 15.91
C ALA A 114 27.37 11.29 17.05
N LYS A 115 27.13 10.06 17.54
CA LYS A 115 28.00 9.42 18.54
C LYS A 115 29.42 9.20 18.02
N VAL A 116 29.59 8.82 16.75
CA VAL A 116 30.92 8.67 16.12
C VAL A 116 31.63 10.03 15.96
N ALA A 117 30.90 11.09 15.62
CA ALA A 117 31.46 12.43 15.48
C ALA A 117 31.85 13.07 16.84
N VAL A 118 31.06 12.82 17.89
CA VAL A 118 31.30 13.33 19.25
C VAL A 118 32.29 12.45 20.02
N GLY A 119 32.32 11.14 19.78
CA GLY A 119 33.18 10.15 20.44
C GLY A 119 34.68 10.23 20.14
N SER A 120 35.14 11.31 19.49
CA SER A 120 36.55 11.69 19.47
C SER A 120 36.93 12.63 20.64
N ALA A 121 35.97 13.02 21.49
CA ALA A 121 36.18 13.84 22.68
C ALA A 121 35.37 13.29 23.87
N GLY A 122 36.00 12.45 24.70
CA GLY A 122 35.51 12.12 26.05
C GLY A 122 34.82 10.77 26.20
N THR A 123 35.56 9.81 26.75
CA THR A 123 35.02 8.67 27.50
C THR A 123 34.46 9.19 28.83
N GLU A 124 33.25 8.77 29.19
CA GLU A 124 32.81 8.35 30.54
C GLU A 124 31.27 8.35 30.63
N ASP A 125 30.74 7.18 30.96
CA ASP A 125 29.56 6.95 31.81
C ASP A 125 28.20 7.52 31.39
N VAL A 126 27.59 6.90 30.37
CA VAL A 126 26.12 6.73 30.33
C VAL A 126 25.82 5.28 29.95
N GLU A 127 26.08 4.37 30.89
CA GLU A 127 25.74 2.97 30.76
C GLU A 127 24.24 2.75 31.05
N GLU A 128 23.62 1.89 30.24
CA GLU A 128 22.56 0.96 30.66
C GLU A 128 21.07 1.37 30.79
N GLN A 129 20.52 2.18 29.87
CA GLN A 129 19.07 2.06 29.54
C GLN A 129 18.73 2.01 28.04
N GLN A 130 19.72 2.15 27.16
CA GLN A 130 19.49 2.31 25.70
C GLN A 130 19.40 1.00 24.88
N GLY A 131 19.53 -0.18 25.49
CA GLY A 131 19.83 -1.41 24.74
C GLY A 131 18.65 -2.21 24.13
N LYS A 132 17.43 -2.14 24.68
CA LYS A 132 16.34 -3.07 24.29
C LYS A 132 15.11 -2.39 23.68
N ALA A 133 14.70 -1.24 24.18
CA ALA A 133 13.52 -0.51 23.70
C ALA A 133 13.58 -0.13 22.20
N PRO A 134 14.68 0.44 21.65
CA PRO A 134 14.71 0.80 20.23
C PRO A 134 14.72 -0.43 19.31
N ALA A 135 15.34 -1.53 19.74
CA ALA A 135 15.33 -2.79 18.99
C ALA A 135 13.94 -3.43 18.95
N LEU A 136 13.24 -3.48 20.09
CA LEU A 136 11.87 -3.99 20.16
C LEU A 136 10.92 -3.19 19.28
N VAL A 137 10.98 -1.86 19.32
CA VAL A 137 10.15 -1.00 18.45
C VAL A 137 10.40 -1.29 16.97
N MET A 138 11.67 -1.45 16.57
CA MET A 138 12.02 -1.79 15.18
C MET A 138 11.49 -3.17 14.78
N ILE A 139 11.57 -4.17 15.65
CA ILE A 139 11.03 -5.51 15.41
C ILE A 139 9.51 -5.45 15.27
N VAL A 140 8.82 -4.77 16.18
CA VAL A 140 7.35 -4.60 16.12
C VAL A 140 6.93 -3.91 14.83
N LEU A 141 7.59 -2.81 14.45
CA LEU A 141 7.30 -2.11 13.19
C LEU A 141 7.58 -2.98 11.96
N ALA A 142 8.65 -3.78 11.98
CA ALA A 142 8.95 -4.71 10.88
C ALA A 142 7.87 -5.80 10.76
N VAL A 143 7.46 -6.41 11.88
CA VAL A 143 6.38 -7.41 11.91
C VAL A 143 5.05 -6.82 11.42
N LEU A 144 4.69 -5.63 11.91
CA LEU A 144 3.49 -4.92 11.44
C LEU A 144 3.57 -4.59 9.95
N THR A 145 4.73 -4.16 9.45
CA THR A 145 4.95 -3.87 8.03
C THR A 145 4.73 -5.12 7.19
N VAL A 146 5.29 -6.27 7.59
CA VAL A 146 5.11 -7.55 6.89
C VAL A 146 3.64 -7.97 6.89
N GLY A 147 2.97 -7.92 8.05
CA GLY A 147 1.56 -8.28 8.18
C GLY A 147 0.66 -7.42 7.30
N LEU A 148 0.86 -6.10 7.29
CA LEU A 148 0.12 -5.17 6.43
C LEU A 148 0.44 -5.36 4.96
N ALA A 149 1.70 -5.60 4.59
CA ALA A 149 2.07 -5.82 3.18
C ALA A 149 1.39 -7.07 2.61
N VAL A 150 1.38 -8.17 3.37
CA VAL A 150 0.69 -9.41 3.00
C VAL A 150 -0.83 -9.21 2.99
N GLY A 151 -1.38 -8.59 4.03
CA GLY A 151 -2.82 -8.30 4.11
C GLY A 151 -3.30 -7.43 2.94
N ASN A 152 -2.53 -6.40 2.58
CA ASN A 152 -2.82 -5.54 1.44
C ASN A 152 -2.77 -6.33 0.12
N GLY A 153 -1.78 -7.21 -0.08
CA GLY A 153 -1.71 -8.09 -1.25
C GLY A 153 -2.92 -9.01 -1.39
N ILE A 154 -3.34 -9.65 -0.30
CA ILE A 154 -4.55 -10.49 -0.26
C ILE A 154 -5.80 -9.65 -0.56
N HIS A 155 -5.92 -8.46 0.04
CA HIS A 155 -7.09 -7.61 -0.15
C HIS A 155 -7.19 -7.06 -1.58
N ILE A 156 -6.07 -6.68 -2.21
CA ILE A 156 -5.99 -6.32 -3.63
C ILE A 156 -6.52 -7.46 -4.50
N TYR A 157 -6.08 -8.70 -4.25
CA TYR A 157 -6.59 -9.87 -4.97
C TYR A 157 -8.10 -10.04 -4.81
N ARG A 158 -8.62 -9.94 -3.59
CA ARG A 158 -10.07 -10.10 -3.32
C ARG A 158 -10.92 -9.03 -4.02
N VAL A 159 -10.46 -7.77 -3.99
CA VAL A 159 -11.12 -6.66 -4.70
C VAL A 159 -11.08 -6.89 -6.22
N GLY A 160 -9.93 -7.36 -6.73
CA GLY A 160 -9.74 -7.68 -8.14
C GLY A 160 -10.63 -8.83 -8.62
N ASP A 161 -10.72 -9.93 -7.87
CA ASP A 161 -11.60 -11.08 -8.18
C ASP A 161 -13.07 -10.64 -8.23
N ALA A 162 -13.52 -9.89 -7.22
CA ALA A 162 -14.88 -9.36 -7.20
C ALA A 162 -15.17 -8.43 -8.40
N GLY A 163 -14.20 -7.59 -8.78
CA GLY A 163 -14.32 -6.72 -9.96
C GLY A 163 -14.37 -7.51 -11.27
N ALA A 164 -13.53 -8.55 -11.40
CA ALA A 164 -13.54 -9.44 -12.55
C ALA A 164 -14.88 -10.18 -12.68
N ARG A 165 -15.43 -10.69 -11.58
CA ARG A 165 -16.76 -11.33 -11.56
C ARG A 165 -17.86 -10.39 -12.00
N ALA A 166 -17.85 -9.14 -11.51
CA ALA A 166 -18.84 -8.14 -11.88
C ALA A 166 -18.88 -7.83 -13.39
N VAL A 167 -17.74 -8.01 -14.09
CA VAL A 167 -17.64 -7.77 -15.54
C VAL A 167 -17.89 -9.05 -16.35
N TRP A 168 -17.37 -10.19 -15.90
CA TRP A 168 -17.26 -11.39 -16.73
C TRP A 168 -18.25 -12.51 -16.40
N GLU A 169 -18.90 -12.49 -15.23
CA GLU A 169 -19.97 -13.47 -14.95
C GLU A 169 -21.13 -13.27 -15.95
N GLY A 170 -21.41 -14.31 -16.73
CA GLY A 170 -22.42 -14.29 -17.79
C GLY A 170 -21.86 -14.28 -19.22
N VAL A 171 -20.64 -13.76 -19.43
CA VAL A 171 -19.97 -13.78 -20.75
C VAL A 171 -19.65 -15.21 -21.19
N GLN A 172 -19.27 -16.07 -20.25
CA GLN A 172 -19.01 -17.49 -20.46
C GLN A 172 -20.23 -18.30 -20.94
N ASN A 173 -21.44 -17.75 -20.82
CA ASN A 173 -22.68 -18.39 -21.25
C ASN A 173 -23.13 -17.92 -22.64
N LEU A 174 -22.37 -17.05 -23.31
CA LEU A 174 -22.67 -16.64 -24.66
C LEU A 174 -22.20 -17.72 -25.65
N PRO A 175 -23.04 -18.16 -26.62
CA PRO A 175 -22.59 -19.06 -27.66
C PRO A 175 -21.44 -18.39 -28.45
N PRO A 176 -20.47 -19.16 -28.97
CA PRO A 176 -19.42 -18.60 -29.80
C PRO A 176 -20.06 -17.82 -30.95
N GLN A 177 -19.70 -16.54 -31.08
CA GLN A 177 -20.12 -15.76 -32.23
C GLN A 177 -19.34 -16.31 -33.43
N ASN A 178 -19.97 -17.22 -34.16
CA ASN A 178 -19.49 -17.65 -35.47
C ASN A 178 -19.53 -16.42 -36.37
N GLY A 179 -18.40 -15.72 -36.52
CA GLY A 179 -18.26 -14.59 -37.42
C GLY A 179 -18.63 -15.02 -38.83
N GLY A 180 -19.59 -14.31 -39.43
CA GLY A 180 -19.82 -14.31 -40.87
C GLY A 180 -18.84 -13.40 -41.60
#